data_AF-A0A1H7WXT5-F1
#
_entry.id   AF-A0A1H7WXT5-F1
#
_cell.length_a   1.000
_cell.length_b   1.000
_cell.length_c   1.000
_cell.angle_alpha   90.00
_cell.angle_beta   90.00
_cell.angle_gamma   90.00
#
_symmetry.space_group_name_H-M   'P 1'
#
loop_
_entity.id
_entity.type
_entity.pdbx_description
1 polymer ?
#
loop_
_entity_poly.entity_id
_entity_poly.type
_entity_poly.pdbx_seq_one_letter_code
_entity_poly.pdbx_strand_id
1 'polypeptide(L)'
;MSDFSRRKFLKTGAAALAGITIAPSSILGMSHGHVSPTDKLNLAAVGIGGMGHANINNVKGTENIVALCDVDWKYAKGVFDEFPNAKKYWDYRKMYDEMGKSIDGVIIATADHTHAIITADAMTMGKHVYCQKPLTHSVYESRLLTKLAASTGVVTQMG
;
A
#
# COMPACT_ATOMS: atom_id res chain seq x y z
N MET A 1 -55.19 -20.42 12.30
CA MET A 1 -54.02 -20.18 13.15
C MET A 1 -52.78 -20.48 12.34
N SER A 2 -51.83 -19.54 12.29
CA SER A 2 -50.63 -19.62 11.46
C SER A 2 -49.62 -20.63 12.04
N ASP A 3 -49.42 -21.76 11.36
CA ASP A 3 -48.41 -22.76 11.74
C ASP A 3 -47.00 -22.35 11.31
N PHE A 4 -46.45 -21.33 11.97
CA PHE A 4 -45.03 -21.01 11.90
C PHE A 4 -44.24 -21.91 12.87
N SER A 5 -43.83 -23.07 12.38
CA SER A 5 -42.94 -23.97 13.13
C SER A 5 -41.53 -23.40 13.23
N ARG A 6 -40.92 -23.50 14.43
CA ARG A 6 -39.51 -23.14 14.71
C ARG A 6 -38.53 -23.71 13.66
N ARG A 7 -38.80 -24.91 13.15
CA ARG A 7 -37.99 -25.56 12.11
C ARG A 7 -38.07 -24.84 10.77
N LYS A 8 -39.24 -24.32 10.41
CA LYS A 8 -39.47 -23.55 9.18
C LYS A 8 -38.78 -22.18 9.29
N PHE A 9 -38.85 -21.53 10.45
CA PHE A 9 -38.12 -20.29 10.73
C PHE A 9 -36.60 -20.47 10.61
N LEU A 10 -36.04 -21.51 11.22
CA LEU A 10 -34.59 -21.78 11.13
C LEU A 10 -34.14 -22.12 9.69
N LYS A 11 -34.94 -22.90 8.94
CA LYS A 11 -34.64 -23.20 7.54
C LYS A 11 -34.70 -21.97 6.64
N THR A 12 -35.73 -21.12 6.80
CA THR A 12 -35.87 -19.89 6.04
C THR A 12 -34.79 -18.87 6.42
N GLY A 13 -34.45 -18.74 7.71
CA GLY A 13 -33.38 -17.87 8.19
C GLY A 13 -31.99 -18.29 7.71
N ALA A 14 -31.69 -19.59 7.72
CA ALA A 14 -30.42 -20.13 7.22
C ALA A 14 -30.25 -19.90 5.71
N ALA A 15 -31.32 -20.07 4.92
CA ALA A 15 -31.29 -19.80 3.48
C ALA A 15 -31.09 -18.31 3.17
N ALA A 16 -31.70 -17.41 3.96
CA ALA A 16 -31.51 -15.97 3.82
C ALA A 16 -30.08 -15.52 4.17
N LEU A 17 -29.47 -16.10 5.21
CA LEU A 17 -28.08 -15.81 5.60
C LEU A 17 -27.07 -16.29 4.55
N ALA A 18 -27.27 -17.49 3.99
CA ALA A 18 -26.40 -18.00 2.92
C ALA A 18 -26.43 -17.10 1.67
N GLY A 19 -27.59 -16.52 1.34
CA GLY A 19 -27.73 -15.59 0.22
C GLY A 19 -26.95 -14.28 0.39
N ILE A 20 -26.77 -13.80 1.62
CA ILE A 20 -25.99 -12.58 1.92
C ILE A 20 -24.49 -12.86 1.83
N THR A 21 -24.03 -14.06 2.20
CA THR A 21 -22.60 -14.41 2.15
C THR A 21 -22.05 -14.60 0.74
N ILE A 22 -22.91 -14.86 -0.25
CA ILE A 22 -22.52 -15.11 -1.64
C ILE A 22 -22.74 -13.87 -2.52
N ALA A 23 -23.40 -12.83 -2.00
CA ALA A 23 -23.61 -11.59 -2.74
C ALA A 23 -22.27 -10.87 -2.97
N PRO A 24 -21.88 -10.60 -4.23
CA PRO A 24 -20.73 -9.77 -4.54
C PRO A 24 -20.85 -8.40 -3.84
N SER A 25 -19.75 -7.88 -3.31
CA SER A 25 -19.69 -6.57 -2.63
C SER A 25 -20.19 -5.41 -3.50
N SER A 26 -20.20 -5.58 -4.83
CA SER A 26 -20.80 -4.65 -5.79
C SER A 26 -22.34 -4.55 -5.72
N ILE A 27 -23.03 -5.57 -5.19
CA ILE A 27 -24.50 -5.60 -5.07
C ILE A 27 -24.97 -4.97 -3.75
N LEU A 28 -24.14 -4.95 -2.71
CA LEU A 28 -24.46 -4.39 -1.38
C LEU A 28 -24.36 -2.86 -1.29
N GLY A 29 -24.41 -2.14 -2.42
CA GLY A 29 -24.43 -0.68 -2.42
C GLY A 29 -23.08 -0.03 -2.08
N MET A 30 -21.95 -0.71 -2.31
CA MET A 30 -20.64 -0.06 -2.46
C MET A 30 -20.68 0.79 -3.74
N SER A 31 -21.38 1.92 -3.69
CA SER A 31 -21.41 2.89 -4.77
C SER A 31 -19.99 3.39 -5.02
N HIS A 32 -19.57 3.38 -6.28
CA HIS A 32 -18.39 4.02 -6.83
C HIS A 32 -17.76 5.07 -5.89
N GLY A 33 -16.65 4.70 -5.25
CA GLY A 33 -15.80 5.62 -4.48
C GLY A 33 -15.58 5.30 -3.01
N HIS A 34 -16.40 4.45 -2.37
CA HIS A 34 -16.20 4.08 -0.96
C HIS A 34 -15.53 2.71 -0.82
N VAL A 35 -14.19 2.69 -0.87
CA VAL A 35 -13.37 1.51 -0.55
C VAL A 35 -13.30 1.39 0.98
N SER A 36 -13.72 0.25 1.53
CA SER A 36 -13.58 -0.02 2.97
C SER A 36 -12.12 0.17 3.39
N PRO A 37 -11.81 0.75 4.57
CA PRO A 37 -10.43 0.90 5.03
C PRO A 37 -9.60 -0.40 5.00
N THR A 38 -10.26 -1.56 5.14
CA THR A 38 -9.64 -2.89 5.07
C THR A 38 -9.25 -3.30 3.64
N ASP A 39 -9.90 -2.73 2.63
CA ASP A 39 -9.64 -3.01 1.21
C ASP A 39 -8.59 -2.03 0.63
N LYS A 40 -8.09 -1.09 1.42
CA LYS A 40 -7.04 -0.13 1.05
C LYS A 40 -5.65 -0.74 1.25
N LEU A 41 -4.70 -0.34 0.41
CA LEU A 41 -3.30 -0.71 0.55
C LEU A 41 -2.65 0.07 1.70
N ASN A 42 -1.79 -0.60 2.46
CA ASN A 42 -0.89 0.02 3.42
C ASN A 42 0.43 0.38 2.72
N LEU A 43 0.63 1.67 2.49
CA LEU A 43 1.79 2.20 1.80
C LEU A 43 2.82 2.78 2.77
N ALA A 44 4.08 2.51 2.47
CA ALA A 44 5.21 3.21 3.04
C ALA A 44 5.80 4.20 2.03
N ALA A 45 6.50 5.23 2.50
CA ALA A 45 7.25 6.13 1.62
C ALA A 45 8.68 6.37 2.12
N VAL A 46 9.63 6.43 1.19
CA VAL A 46 11.05 6.73 1.44
C VAL A 46 11.48 7.93 0.59
N GLY A 47 11.99 8.97 1.25
CA GLY A 47 12.19 10.29 0.64
C GLY A 47 10.83 10.97 0.46
N ILE A 48 10.37 11.68 1.49
CA ILE A 48 8.97 12.11 1.59
C ILE A 48 8.78 13.59 1.33
N GLY A 49 9.84 14.37 1.18
CA GLY A 49 9.73 15.76 0.72
C GLY A 49 9.65 15.87 -0.81
N GLY A 50 9.47 17.10 -1.33
CA GLY A 50 9.44 17.38 -2.77
C GLY A 50 8.47 16.48 -3.54
N MET A 51 8.99 15.71 -4.50
CA MET A 51 8.18 14.77 -5.28
C MET A 51 7.60 13.62 -4.46
N GLY A 52 8.28 13.19 -3.38
CA GLY A 52 7.73 12.21 -2.45
C GLY A 52 6.42 12.69 -1.83
N HIS A 53 6.36 13.95 -1.41
CA HIS A 53 5.14 14.56 -0.87
C HIS A 53 4.05 14.65 -1.94
N ALA A 54 4.41 15.05 -3.17
CA ALA A 54 3.48 15.09 -4.29
C ALA A 54 2.89 13.70 -4.59
N ASN A 55 3.72 12.64 -4.58
CA ASN A 55 3.26 11.27 -4.78
C ASN A 55 2.35 10.79 -3.65
N ILE A 56 2.70 11.06 -2.39
CA ILE A 56 1.86 10.76 -1.23
C ILE A 56 0.50 11.47 -1.35
N ASN A 57 0.48 12.74 -1.77
CA ASN A 57 -0.74 13.53 -1.93
C ASN A 57 -1.69 12.95 -2.98
N ASN A 58 -1.18 12.27 -4.02
CA ASN A 58 -2.02 11.63 -5.04
C ASN A 58 -2.74 10.38 -4.52
N VAL A 59 -2.23 9.74 -3.46
CA VAL A 59 -2.78 8.48 -2.96
C VAL A 59 -3.38 8.58 -1.55
N LYS A 60 -3.09 9.64 -0.78
CA LYS A 60 -3.55 9.76 0.62
C LYS A 60 -5.07 9.78 0.80
N GLY A 61 -5.83 10.06 -0.26
CA GLY A 61 -7.29 9.97 -0.26
C GLY A 61 -7.82 8.54 -0.46
N THR A 62 -7.06 7.68 -1.15
CA THR A 62 -7.50 6.34 -1.52
C THR A 62 -6.83 5.26 -0.68
N GLU A 63 -5.57 5.43 -0.29
CA GLU A 63 -4.76 4.42 0.41
C GLU A 63 -4.35 4.84 1.83
N ASN A 64 -3.85 3.90 2.62
CA ASN A 64 -3.35 4.15 3.98
C ASN A 64 -1.85 4.45 3.96
N ILE A 65 -1.43 5.59 4.51
CA ILE A 65 -0.01 5.91 4.70
C ILE A 65 0.41 5.49 6.10
N VAL A 66 1.12 4.36 6.21
CA VAL A 66 1.41 3.72 7.51
C VAL A 66 2.84 3.93 8.01
N ALA A 67 3.77 4.25 7.10
CA ALA A 67 5.16 4.50 7.43
C ALA A 67 5.79 5.55 6.51
N LEU A 68 6.59 6.43 7.09
CA LEU A 68 7.27 7.52 6.40
C LEU A 68 8.75 7.53 6.80
N CYS A 69 9.64 7.56 5.82
CA CYS A 69 11.09 7.55 6.04
C CYS A 69 11.77 8.71 5.32
N ASP A 70 12.55 9.50 6.05
CA ASP A 70 13.39 10.54 5.48
C ASP A 70 14.67 10.74 6.29
N VAL A 71 15.77 11.08 5.62
CA VAL A 71 17.06 11.37 6.26
C VAL A 71 17.21 12.83 6.63
N ASP A 72 16.29 13.72 6.23
CA ASP A 72 16.24 15.09 6.72
C ASP A 72 14.88 15.35 7.38
N TRP A 73 14.82 15.12 8.69
CA TRP A 73 13.59 15.33 9.46
C TRP A 73 13.18 16.79 9.58
N LYS A 74 14.11 17.74 9.41
CA LYS A 74 13.76 19.16 9.40
C LYS A 74 13.02 19.50 8.12
N TYR A 75 13.50 19.02 6.99
CA TYR A 75 12.84 19.17 5.69
C TYR A 75 11.50 18.42 5.65
N ALA A 76 11.48 17.18 6.13
CA ALA A 76 10.31 16.30 6.11
C ALA A 76 9.24 16.60 7.17
N LYS A 77 9.50 17.54 8.10
CA LYS A 77 8.64 17.82 9.25
C LYS A 77 7.19 18.06 8.87
N GLY A 78 6.93 18.87 7.84
CA GLY A 78 5.57 19.19 7.40
C GLY A 78 4.77 17.93 7.03
N VAL A 79 5.40 17.01 6.31
CA VAL A 79 4.78 15.73 5.92
C VAL A 79 4.57 14.84 7.15
N PHE A 80 5.53 14.77 8.06
CA PHE A 80 5.37 14.04 9.31
C PHE A 80 4.24 14.58 10.20
N ASP A 81 3.95 15.88 10.15
CA ASP A 81 2.85 16.50 10.88
C ASP A 81 1.49 16.24 10.21
N GLU A 82 1.44 16.15 8.88
CA GLU A 82 0.24 15.77 8.12
C GLU A 82 -0.22 14.32 8.40
N PHE A 83 0.72 13.43 8.72
CA PHE A 83 0.47 12.01 8.97
C PHE A 83 0.93 11.60 10.40
N PRO A 84 0.25 12.07 11.46
CA PRO A 84 0.68 11.83 12.84
C PRO A 84 0.63 10.34 13.25
N ASN A 85 -0.19 9.54 12.57
CA ASN A 85 -0.34 8.11 12.84
C ASN A 85 0.65 7.23 12.06
N ALA A 86 1.32 7.77 11.04
CA ALA A 86 2.33 7.03 10.30
C ALA A 86 3.59 6.92 11.15
N LYS A 87 4.17 5.71 11.20
CA LYS A 87 5.45 5.52 11.90
C LYS A 87 6.56 6.25 11.15
N LYS A 88 7.41 6.95 11.89
CA LYS A 88 8.46 7.84 11.36
C LYS A 88 9.81 7.18 11.46
N TYR A 89 10.55 7.14 10.37
CA TYR A 89 11.86 6.51 10.31
C TYR A 89 12.90 7.47 9.72
N TRP A 90 14.13 7.33 10.21
CA TRP A 90 15.30 7.96 9.62
C TRP A 90 15.97 7.03 8.58
N ASP A 91 15.84 5.72 8.78
CA ASP A 91 16.51 4.70 7.99
C ASP A 91 15.46 3.73 7.42
N TYR A 92 15.43 3.61 6.09
CA TYR A 92 14.45 2.77 5.40
C TYR A 92 14.65 1.29 5.72
N ARG A 93 15.88 0.87 6.06
CA ARG A 93 16.18 -0.52 6.40
C ARG A 93 15.48 -0.91 7.69
N LYS A 94 15.56 -0.05 8.70
CA LYS A 94 14.81 -0.22 9.96
C LYS A 94 13.30 -0.19 9.72
N MET A 95 12.83 0.69 8.84
CA MET A 95 11.42 0.73 8.45
C MET A 95 10.99 -0.60 7.83
N TYR A 96 11.78 -1.17 6.93
CA TYR A 96 11.51 -2.45 6.29
C TYR A 96 11.57 -3.62 7.27
N ASP A 97 12.53 -3.64 8.19
CA ASP A 97 12.63 -4.66 9.23
C ASP A 97 11.39 -4.67 10.14
N GLU A 98 10.92 -3.49 10.57
CA GLU A 98 9.80 -3.36 11.51
C GLU A 98 8.43 -3.48 10.82
N MET A 99 8.28 -2.87 9.63
CA MET A 99 7.00 -2.72 8.94
C MET A 99 6.82 -3.67 7.76
N GLY A 100 7.83 -4.49 7.43
CA GLY A 100 7.81 -5.35 6.26
C GLY A 100 6.60 -6.28 6.16
N LYS A 101 5.97 -6.67 7.28
CA LYS A 101 4.74 -7.48 7.26
C LYS A 101 3.45 -6.65 7.15
N SER A 102 3.53 -5.36 7.41
CA SER A 102 2.39 -4.44 7.53
C SER A 102 2.23 -3.52 6.33
N ILE A 103 3.19 -3.52 5.41
CA ILE A 103 3.17 -2.71 4.18
C ILE A 103 2.94 -3.60 2.96
N ASP A 104 2.15 -3.11 2.02
CA ASP A 104 1.84 -3.78 0.74
C ASP A 104 2.71 -3.22 -0.39
N GLY A 105 3.02 -1.92 -0.32
CA GLY A 105 3.85 -1.25 -1.31
C GLY A 105 4.64 -0.07 -0.76
N VAL A 106 5.58 0.42 -1.56
CA VAL A 106 6.49 1.51 -1.21
C VAL A 106 6.53 2.55 -2.32
N ILE A 107 6.42 3.82 -1.93
CA ILE A 107 6.72 5.00 -2.74
C ILE A 107 8.17 5.40 -2.47
N ILE A 108 9.00 5.45 -3.50
CA ILE A 108 10.44 5.78 -3.40
C ILE A 108 10.68 7.04 -4.21
N ALA A 109 11.05 8.13 -3.53
CA ALA A 109 11.34 9.43 -4.11
C ALA A 109 12.52 10.11 -3.40
N THR A 110 13.56 9.32 -3.11
CA THR A 110 14.82 9.79 -2.54
C THR A 110 15.68 10.49 -3.61
N ALA A 111 16.93 10.82 -3.27
CA ALA A 111 17.90 11.15 -4.29
C ALA A 111 18.17 9.93 -5.19
N ASP A 112 18.24 10.19 -6.49
CA ASP A 112 18.30 9.19 -7.57
C ASP A 112 19.33 8.06 -7.37
N HIS A 113 20.50 8.36 -6.78
CA HIS A 113 21.59 7.39 -6.54
C HIS A 113 21.23 6.30 -5.51
N THR A 114 20.10 6.42 -4.83
CA THR A 114 19.60 5.41 -3.88
C THR A 114 18.37 4.67 -4.39
N HIS A 115 17.77 5.09 -5.50
CA HIS A 115 16.54 4.47 -6.03
C HIS A 115 16.69 2.98 -6.26
N ALA A 116 17.80 2.56 -6.90
CA ALA A 116 17.99 1.18 -7.30
C ALA A 116 18.05 0.22 -6.12
N ILE A 117 18.82 0.56 -5.08
CA ILE A 117 18.98 -0.32 -3.91
C ILE A 117 17.71 -0.39 -3.06
N ILE A 118 17.07 0.74 -2.79
CA ILE A 118 15.81 0.78 -2.00
C ILE A 118 14.71 0.00 -2.72
N THR A 119 14.64 0.16 -4.05
CA THR A 119 13.68 -0.56 -4.89
C THR A 119 13.96 -2.06 -4.88
N ALA A 120 15.22 -2.48 -5.01
CA ALA A 120 15.59 -3.89 -4.98
C ALA A 120 15.25 -4.54 -3.63
N ASP A 121 15.52 -3.85 -2.52
CA ASP A 121 15.18 -4.33 -1.18
C ASP A 121 13.66 -4.52 -1.03
N ALA A 122 12.87 -3.53 -1.45
CA ALA A 122 11.40 -3.61 -1.43
C ALA A 122 10.87 -4.79 -2.28
N MET A 123 11.36 -4.95 -3.51
CA MET A 123 10.95 -6.03 -4.39
C MET A 123 11.31 -7.40 -3.82
N THR A 124 12.51 -7.54 -3.22
CA THR A 124 12.97 -8.81 -2.60
C THR A 124 12.09 -9.21 -1.42
N MET A 125 11.50 -8.23 -0.73
CA MET A 125 10.50 -8.45 0.33
C MET A 125 9.07 -8.67 -0.20
N GLY A 126 8.88 -8.77 -1.52
CA GLY A 126 7.59 -8.95 -2.16
C GLY A 126 6.69 -7.71 -2.13
N LYS A 127 7.27 -6.50 -2.02
CA LYS A 127 6.51 -5.24 -1.97
C LYS A 127 6.33 -4.65 -3.34
N HIS A 128 5.14 -4.13 -3.60
CA HIS A 128 4.87 -3.34 -4.80
C HIS A 128 5.64 -2.02 -4.73
N VAL A 129 6.11 -1.53 -5.88
CA VAL A 129 6.99 -0.36 -5.90
C VAL A 129 6.48 0.69 -6.87
N TYR A 130 6.34 1.92 -6.36
CA TYR A 130 6.35 3.12 -7.17
C TYR A 130 7.67 3.85 -6.94
N CYS A 131 8.49 4.03 -7.97
CA CYS A 131 9.80 4.69 -7.85
C CYS A 131 9.90 5.89 -8.80
N GLN A 132 10.36 7.03 -8.30
CA GLN A 132 10.51 8.24 -9.10
C GLN A 132 11.58 8.12 -10.19
N LYS A 133 11.41 8.91 -11.25
CA LYS A 133 12.43 9.09 -12.28
C LYS A 133 13.61 9.94 -11.78
N PRO A 134 14.84 9.69 -12.30
CA PRO A 134 15.21 8.51 -13.08
C PRO A 134 15.22 7.24 -12.19
N LEU A 135 14.80 6.10 -12.74
CA LEU A 135 14.71 4.85 -11.97
C LEU A 135 16.07 4.37 -11.43
N THR A 136 17.13 4.52 -12.23
CA THR A 136 18.49 4.03 -11.91
C THR A 136 19.56 4.90 -12.56
N HIS A 137 20.81 4.78 -12.09
CA HIS A 137 21.96 5.48 -12.69
C HIS A 137 22.63 4.71 -13.82
N SER A 138 22.40 3.39 -13.89
CA SER A 138 23.00 2.54 -14.92
C SER A 138 22.00 1.61 -15.59
N VAL A 139 22.30 1.26 -16.84
CA VAL A 139 21.55 0.22 -17.58
C VAL A 139 21.62 -1.13 -16.85
N TYR A 140 22.72 -1.41 -16.15
CA TYR A 140 22.87 -2.63 -15.36
C TYR A 140 21.82 -2.71 -14.25
N GLU A 141 21.67 -1.65 -13.44
CA GLU A 141 20.66 -1.57 -12.38
C GLU A 141 19.25 -1.70 -12.94
N SER A 142 18.93 -1.00 -14.04
CA SER A 142 17.62 -1.14 -14.70
C SER A 142 17.32 -2.60 -15.10
N ARG A 143 18.32 -3.31 -15.67
CA ARG A 143 18.18 -4.73 -16.04
C ARG A 143 18.06 -5.63 -14.82
N LEU A 144 18.76 -5.32 -13.74
CA LEU A 144 18.68 -6.04 -12.47
C LEU A 144 17.27 -5.93 -11.89
N LEU A 145 16.74 -4.71 -11.77
CA LEU A 145 15.38 -4.47 -11.26
C LEU A 145 14.31 -5.12 -12.14
N THR A 146 14.50 -5.07 -13.46
CA THR A 146 13.59 -5.74 -14.41
C THR A 146 13.51 -7.25 -14.13
N LYS A 147 14.67 -7.90 -13.96
CA LYS A 147 14.71 -9.34 -13.63
C LYS A 147 14.11 -9.62 -12.26
N LEU A 148 14.38 -8.75 -11.30
CA LEU A 148 13.87 -8.89 -9.93
C LEU A 148 12.35 -8.82 -9.91
N ALA A 149 11.75 -7.80 -10.52
CA ALA A 149 10.30 -7.65 -10.66
C ALA A 149 9.65 -8.88 -11.32
N ALA A 150 10.26 -9.39 -12.40
CA ALA A 150 9.78 -10.61 -13.06
C ALA A 150 9.87 -11.85 -12.15
N SER A 151 10.90 -11.96 -11.32
CA SER A 151 11.09 -13.11 -10.42
C SER A 151 10.21 -13.06 -9.17
N THR A 152 9.89 -11.88 -8.66
CA THR A 152 9.10 -11.70 -7.43
C THR A 152 7.61 -11.54 -7.72
N GLY A 153 7.23 -11.23 -8.96
CA GLY A 153 5.84 -11.05 -9.37
C GLY A 153 5.19 -9.77 -8.83
N VAL A 154 5.99 -8.84 -8.30
CA VAL A 154 5.49 -7.58 -7.77
C VAL A 154 5.12 -6.61 -8.89
N VAL A 155 4.04 -5.86 -8.69
CA VAL A 155 3.70 -4.72 -9.55
C VAL A 155 4.66 -3.57 -9.29
N THR A 156 5.18 -2.99 -10.38
CA THR A 156 6.15 -1.89 -10.33
C THR A 156 5.74 -0.78 -11.29
N GLN A 157 5.90 0.48 -10.87
CA GLN A 157 5.66 1.65 -11.70
C GLN A 157 6.79 2.68 -11.52
N MET A 158 7.23 3.28 -12.62
CA MET A 158 8.10 4.46 -12.58
C MET A 158 7.26 5.73 -12.65
N GLY A 159 7.62 6.72 -11.84
CA GLY A 159 7.02 8.06 -11.80
C GLY A 159 7.52 9.05 -12.84
#